data_AF-Q0SCD0-F1
#
_entry.id   AF-Q0SCD0-F1
#
_cell.length_a   1.000
_cell.length_b   1.000
_cell.length_c   1.000
_cell.angle_alpha   90.00
_cell.angle_beta   90.00
_cell.angle_gamma   90.00
#
_symmetry.space_group_name_H-M   'P 1'
#
loop_
_entity.id
_entity.type
_entity.pdbx_description
1 polymer ?
#
loop_
_entity_poly.entity_id
_entity_poly.type
_entity_poly.pdbx_seq_one_letter_code
_entity_poly.pdbx_strand_id
1 'polypeptide(L)'
;MAAERRPAEAIARRTAQSKACEDRVRQALSRLVKAGVPFTAADVCTLAGVGRTFIYSQKRPELTQAVLDARKHSVRAATTRAEESLDTQTASWRERALNAEAVVTSLRSGIQRRDEQVSDLTGMLYDADGVHLVQENTRLRELIRNLTRSLAESEKERTRLTRSLDGARANVKRERERNVTQLFGDNP
;
A
#
# COMPACT_ATOMS: atom_id res chain seq x y z
N MET A 1 -33.98 -72.32 58.74
CA MET A 1 -34.02 -72.40 57.26
C MET A 1 -33.80 -71.02 56.67
N ALA A 2 -32.56 -70.64 56.32
CA ALA A 2 -32.29 -69.38 55.61
C ALA A 2 -30.90 -69.40 54.95
N ALA A 3 -30.71 -70.27 53.96
CA ALA A 3 -29.48 -70.27 53.17
C ALA A 3 -29.86 -70.61 51.72
N GLU A 4 -30.10 -69.59 50.89
CA GLU A 4 -29.96 -69.67 49.41
C GLU A 4 -30.24 -68.37 48.61
N ARG A 5 -30.63 -67.23 49.23
CA ARG A 5 -30.95 -65.98 48.48
C ARG A 5 -29.77 -65.06 48.12
N ARG A 6 -28.56 -65.30 48.64
CA ARG A 6 -27.39 -64.39 48.49
C ARG A 6 -26.73 -64.31 47.10
N PRO A 7 -26.72 -65.34 46.22
CA PRO A 7 -26.02 -65.24 44.94
C PRO A 7 -26.76 -64.39 43.90
N ALA A 8 -28.10 -64.42 43.88
CA ALA A 8 -28.91 -63.65 42.92
C ALA A 8 -28.81 -62.13 43.17
N GLU A 9 -28.88 -61.70 44.42
CA GLU A 9 -28.76 -60.28 44.80
C GLU A 9 -27.36 -59.70 44.50
N ALA A 10 -26.31 -60.50 44.68
CA ALA A 10 -24.94 -60.09 44.35
C ALA A 10 -24.72 -59.93 42.83
N ILE A 11 -25.32 -60.80 42.01
CA ILE A 11 -25.30 -60.70 40.55
C ILE A 11 -26.12 -59.47 40.09
N ALA A 12 -27.28 -59.22 40.69
CA ALA A 12 -28.11 -58.05 40.41
C ALA A 12 -27.37 -56.73 40.72
N ARG A 13 -26.65 -56.65 41.86
CA ARG A 13 -25.81 -55.47 42.17
C ARG A 13 -24.69 -55.26 41.17
N ARG A 14 -24.00 -56.32 40.74
CA ARG A 14 -22.90 -56.22 39.75
C ARG A 14 -23.39 -55.79 38.36
N THR A 15 -24.57 -56.25 37.96
CA THR A 15 -25.19 -55.84 36.68
C THR A 15 -25.67 -54.40 36.73
N ALA A 16 -26.23 -53.93 37.85
CA ALA A 16 -26.61 -52.53 38.04
C ALA A 16 -25.40 -51.58 38.01
N GLN A 17 -24.32 -51.91 38.72
CA GLN A 17 -23.07 -51.12 38.69
C GLN A 17 -22.45 -51.07 37.28
N SER A 18 -22.52 -52.18 36.56
CA SER A 18 -22.06 -52.26 35.17
C SER A 18 -22.83 -51.32 34.25
N LYS A 19 -24.16 -51.25 34.37
CA LYS A 19 -25.00 -50.33 33.59
C LYS A 19 -24.69 -48.87 33.92
N ALA A 20 -24.57 -48.54 35.21
CA ALA A 20 -24.22 -47.18 35.63
C ALA A 20 -22.85 -46.71 35.11
N CYS A 21 -21.86 -47.61 35.03
CA CYS A 21 -20.58 -47.31 34.41
C CYS A 21 -20.69 -47.11 32.89
N GLU A 22 -21.57 -47.87 32.21
CA GLU A 22 -21.84 -47.69 30.78
C GLU A 22 -22.50 -46.34 30.48
N ASP A 23 -23.49 -45.95 31.28
CA ASP A 23 -24.17 -44.65 31.16
C ASP A 23 -23.18 -43.48 31.33
N ARG A 24 -22.24 -43.59 32.27
CA ARG A 24 -21.17 -42.60 32.45
C ARG A 24 -20.27 -42.49 31.21
N VAL A 25 -19.93 -43.61 30.57
CA VAL A 25 -19.14 -43.60 29.32
C VAL A 25 -19.92 -42.93 28.20
N ARG A 26 -21.22 -43.24 28.04
CA ARG A 26 -22.06 -42.60 27.03
C ARG A 26 -22.19 -41.09 27.26
N GLN A 27 -22.36 -40.66 28.51
CA GLN A 27 -22.35 -39.24 28.86
C GLN A 27 -20.99 -38.57 28.55
N ALA A 28 -19.88 -39.22 28.90
CA ALA A 28 -18.55 -38.70 28.60
C ALA A 28 -18.32 -38.53 27.10
N LEU A 29 -18.70 -39.53 26.30
CA LEU A 29 -18.67 -39.46 24.84
C LEU A 29 -19.52 -38.30 24.32
N SER A 30 -20.75 -38.13 24.82
CA SER A 30 -21.60 -37.02 24.38
C SER A 30 -20.98 -35.65 24.64
N ARG A 31 -20.27 -35.48 25.76
CA ARG A 31 -19.57 -34.24 26.11
C ARG A 31 -18.36 -34.00 25.20
N LEU A 32 -17.56 -35.03 24.95
CA LEU A 32 -16.38 -34.94 24.10
C LEU A 32 -16.74 -34.69 22.62
N VAL A 33 -17.81 -35.33 22.14
CA VAL A 33 -18.35 -35.07 20.80
C VAL A 33 -18.87 -33.63 20.69
N LYS A 34 -19.61 -33.14 21.70
CA LYS A 34 -20.08 -31.74 21.74
C LYS A 34 -18.95 -30.73 21.81
N ALA A 35 -17.85 -31.05 22.50
CA ALA A 35 -16.68 -30.18 22.55
C ALA A 35 -16.03 -30.02 21.17
N GLY A 36 -16.23 -30.98 20.25
CA GLY A 36 -15.77 -30.88 18.87
C GLY A 36 -14.25 -30.89 18.71
N VAL A 37 -13.52 -31.27 19.77
CA VAL A 37 -12.06 -31.41 19.81
C VAL A 37 -11.70 -32.90 19.64
N PRO A 38 -10.65 -33.26 18.89
CA PRO A 38 -10.20 -34.64 18.80
C PRO A 38 -9.79 -35.15 20.19
N PHE A 39 -10.23 -36.36 20.53
CA PHE A 39 -10.02 -36.95 21.85
C PHE A 39 -9.57 -38.42 21.73
N THR A 40 -9.03 -38.95 22.82
CA THR A 40 -8.54 -40.33 22.93
C THR A 40 -9.46 -41.18 23.82
N ALA A 41 -9.30 -42.50 23.75
CA ALA A 41 -10.00 -43.40 24.66
C ALA A 41 -9.59 -43.19 26.14
N ALA A 42 -8.39 -42.64 26.39
CA ALA A 42 -7.96 -42.27 27.73
C ALA A 42 -8.77 -41.10 28.27
N ASP A 43 -9.08 -40.11 27.44
CA ASP A 43 -9.91 -38.95 27.84
C ASP A 43 -11.33 -39.39 28.21
N VAL A 44 -11.88 -40.35 27.46
CA VAL A 44 -13.17 -40.98 27.80
C VAL A 44 -13.08 -41.70 29.15
N CYS A 45 -12.01 -42.45 29.41
CA CYS A 45 -11.80 -43.14 30.69
C CYS A 45 -11.73 -42.16 31.87
N THR A 46 -10.96 -41.09 31.73
CA THR A 46 -10.78 -40.06 32.75
C THR A 46 -12.10 -39.36 33.05
N LEU A 47 -12.87 -39.02 32.01
CA LEU A 47 -14.11 -38.26 32.15
C LEU A 47 -15.30 -39.12 32.64
N ALA A 48 -15.29 -40.41 32.31
CA ALA A 48 -16.29 -41.37 32.79
C ALA A 48 -15.93 -42.01 34.14
N GLY A 49 -14.67 -41.93 34.58
CA GLY A 49 -14.17 -42.57 35.80
C GLY A 49 -14.20 -44.10 35.71
N VAL A 50 -13.79 -44.67 34.57
CA VAL A 50 -13.69 -46.11 34.32
C VAL A 50 -12.32 -46.47 33.75
N GLY A 51 -11.87 -47.72 33.96
CA GLY A 51 -10.61 -48.21 33.38
C GLY A 51 -10.73 -48.56 31.89
N ARG A 52 -9.61 -48.56 31.17
CA ARG A 52 -9.56 -48.95 29.73
C ARG A 52 -10.13 -50.35 29.48
N THR A 53 -9.86 -51.29 30.38
CA THR A 53 -10.36 -52.67 30.29
C THR A 53 -11.88 -52.77 30.33
N PHE A 54 -12.56 -51.80 30.95
CA PHE A 54 -14.03 -51.72 30.94
C PHE A 54 -14.57 -51.37 29.55
N ILE A 55 -13.89 -50.47 28.84
CA ILE A 55 -14.26 -50.05 27.48
C ILE A 55 -13.95 -51.15 26.46
N TYR A 56 -12.81 -51.84 26.60
CA TYR A 56 -12.35 -52.88 25.66
C TYR A 56 -12.79 -54.31 26.05
N SER A 57 -13.77 -54.44 26.93
CA SER A 57 -14.24 -55.76 27.33
C SER A 57 -14.97 -56.47 26.18
N GLN A 58 -14.61 -57.72 25.90
CA GLN A 58 -15.33 -58.57 24.93
C GLN A 58 -16.82 -58.75 25.26
N LYS A 59 -17.23 -58.50 26.51
CA LYS A 59 -18.64 -58.55 26.93
C LYS A 59 -19.48 -57.38 26.43
N ARG A 60 -18.86 -56.31 25.90
CA ARG A 60 -19.54 -55.08 25.46
C ARG A 60 -18.91 -54.53 24.17
N PRO A 61 -18.99 -55.28 23.06
CA PRO A 61 -18.40 -54.84 21.79
C PRO A 61 -19.01 -53.52 21.31
N GLU A 62 -20.30 -53.29 21.56
CA GLU A 62 -21.00 -52.05 21.18
C GLU A 62 -20.42 -50.79 21.83
N LEU A 63 -20.00 -50.88 23.10
CA LEU A 63 -19.40 -49.76 23.81
C LEU A 63 -18.01 -49.44 23.24
N THR A 64 -17.23 -50.48 22.92
CA THR A 64 -15.95 -50.32 22.25
C THR A 64 -16.11 -49.65 20.90
N GLN A 65 -17.06 -50.11 20.08
CA GLN A 65 -17.33 -49.54 18.75
C GLN A 65 -17.77 -48.08 18.87
N ALA A 66 -18.70 -47.76 19.76
CA ALA A 66 -19.15 -46.38 19.98
C ALA A 66 -18.00 -45.43 20.33
N VAL A 67 -17.05 -45.86 21.18
CA VAL A 67 -15.87 -45.05 21.52
C VAL A 67 -14.94 -44.88 20.32
N LEU A 68 -14.69 -45.96 19.56
CA LEU A 68 -13.81 -45.92 18.40
C LEU A 68 -14.39 -45.07 17.27
N ASP A 69 -15.68 -45.18 17.00
CA ASP A 69 -16.35 -44.42 15.95
C ASP A 69 -16.45 -42.94 16.30
N ALA A 70 -16.81 -42.61 17.56
CA ALA A 70 -16.82 -41.23 18.02
C ALA A 70 -15.42 -40.59 17.96
N ARG A 71 -14.37 -41.36 18.25
CA ARG A 71 -12.97 -40.91 18.09
C ARG A 71 -12.60 -40.70 16.62
N LYS A 72 -12.92 -41.65 15.74
CA LYS A 72 -12.66 -41.49 14.30
C LYS A 72 -13.36 -40.27 13.75
N HIS A 73 -14.62 -40.05 14.16
CA HIS A 73 -15.39 -38.88 13.77
C HIS A 73 -14.78 -37.58 14.30
N SER A 74 -14.33 -37.52 15.55
CA SER A 74 -13.71 -36.30 16.11
C SER A 74 -12.39 -35.94 15.45
N VAL A 75 -11.56 -36.94 15.14
CA VAL A 75 -10.32 -36.74 14.37
C VAL A 75 -10.63 -36.26 12.96
N ARG A 76 -11.55 -36.92 12.25
CA ARG A 76 -11.94 -36.52 10.88
C ARG A 76 -12.52 -35.11 10.83
N ALA A 77 -13.38 -34.76 11.78
CA ALA A 77 -13.97 -33.42 11.85
C ALA A 77 -12.91 -32.33 12.11
N ALA A 78 -11.85 -32.65 12.87
CA ALA A 78 -10.75 -31.74 13.12
C ALA A 78 -9.86 -31.55 11.89
N THR A 79 -9.54 -32.63 11.17
CA THR A 79 -8.75 -32.55 9.93
C THR A 79 -9.50 -31.77 8.85
N THR A 80 -10.79 -32.02 8.64
CA THR A 80 -11.58 -31.30 7.64
C THR A 80 -11.65 -29.80 7.95
N ARG A 81 -11.85 -29.40 9.22
CA ARG A 81 -11.80 -27.97 9.60
C ARG A 81 -10.44 -27.33 9.36
N ALA A 82 -9.34 -28.07 9.60
CA ALA A 82 -8.00 -27.57 9.34
C ALA A 82 -7.76 -27.40 7.82
N GLU A 83 -8.21 -28.35 7.01
CA GLU A 83 -8.15 -28.28 5.54
C GLU A 83 -8.95 -27.08 5.01
N GLU A 84 -10.20 -26.90 5.45
CA GLU A 84 -11.03 -25.75 5.09
C GLU A 84 -10.38 -24.40 5.47
N SER A 85 -9.74 -24.34 6.65
CA SER A 85 -9.00 -23.15 7.07
C SER A 85 -7.78 -22.87 6.19
N LEU A 86 -7.08 -23.91 5.72
CA LEU A 86 -5.94 -23.75 4.82
C LEU A 86 -6.41 -23.33 3.42
N ASP A 87 -7.50 -23.91 2.93
CA ASP A 87 -8.07 -23.57 1.63
C ASP A 87 -8.55 -22.12 1.59
N THR A 88 -9.23 -21.65 2.65
CA THR A 88 -9.67 -20.25 2.76
C THR A 88 -8.49 -19.28 2.84
N GLN A 89 -7.44 -19.61 3.60
CA GLN A 89 -6.21 -18.80 3.64
C GLN A 89 -5.52 -18.77 2.27
N THR A 90 -5.42 -19.91 1.61
CA THR A 90 -4.76 -20.02 0.30
C THR A 90 -5.57 -19.27 -0.76
N ALA A 91 -6.90 -19.33 -0.73
CA ALA A 91 -7.77 -18.55 -1.59
C ALA A 91 -7.54 -17.03 -1.39
N SER A 92 -7.47 -16.57 -0.14
CA SER A 92 -7.16 -15.18 0.18
C SER A 92 -5.77 -14.77 -0.34
N TRP A 93 -4.76 -15.63 -0.26
CA TRP A 93 -3.42 -15.31 -0.78
C TRP A 93 -3.40 -15.23 -2.30
N ARG A 94 -4.10 -16.13 -2.98
CA ARG A 94 -4.25 -16.10 -4.44
C ARG A 94 -4.94 -14.82 -4.88
N GLU A 95 -6.01 -14.42 -4.22
CA GLU A 95 -6.72 -13.16 -4.53
C GLU A 95 -5.80 -11.94 -4.33
N ARG A 96 -5.05 -11.89 -3.23
CA ARG A 96 -4.07 -10.81 -3.00
C ARG A 96 -2.97 -10.77 -4.06
N ALA A 97 -2.48 -11.94 -4.49
CA ALA A 97 -1.49 -12.03 -5.56
C ALA A 97 -2.05 -11.50 -6.89
N LEU A 98 -3.25 -11.93 -7.29
CA LEU A 98 -3.92 -11.45 -8.51
C LEU A 98 -4.17 -9.94 -8.48
N ASN A 99 -4.60 -9.39 -7.34
CA ASN A 99 -4.79 -7.95 -7.21
C ASN A 99 -3.46 -7.20 -7.32
N ALA A 100 -2.39 -7.70 -6.69
CA ALA A 100 -1.06 -7.11 -6.82
C ALA A 100 -0.56 -7.13 -8.27
N GLU A 101 -0.75 -8.24 -9.00
CA GLU A 101 -0.41 -8.36 -10.41
C GLU A 101 -1.18 -7.37 -11.29
N ALA A 102 -2.48 -7.19 -11.03
CA ALA A 102 -3.32 -6.22 -11.74
C ALA A 102 -2.81 -4.78 -11.51
N VAL A 103 -2.47 -4.43 -10.26
CA VAL A 103 -1.91 -3.11 -9.92
C VAL A 103 -0.56 -2.89 -10.60
N VAL A 104 0.35 -3.87 -10.56
CA VAL A 104 1.66 -3.79 -11.23
C VAL A 104 1.49 -3.58 -12.72
N THR A 105 0.58 -4.32 -13.35
CA THR A 105 0.29 -4.20 -14.79
C THR A 105 -0.25 -2.80 -15.13
N SER A 106 -1.20 -2.29 -14.34
CA SER A 106 -1.71 -0.93 -14.48
C SER A 106 -0.60 0.12 -14.33
N LEU A 107 0.27 -0.02 -13.34
CA LEU A 107 1.37 0.92 -13.12
C LEU A 107 2.38 0.88 -14.27
N ARG A 108 2.73 -0.30 -14.77
CA ARG A 108 3.63 -0.46 -15.92
C ARG A 108 3.07 0.21 -17.18
N SER A 109 1.80 -0.02 -17.50
CA SER A 109 1.16 0.68 -18.64
C SER A 109 1.11 2.20 -18.45
N GLY A 110 0.94 2.67 -17.21
CA GLY A 110 0.98 4.09 -16.87
C GLY A 110 2.37 4.71 -16.99
N ILE A 111 3.43 3.95 -16.71
CA ILE A 111 4.83 4.36 -16.94
C ILE A 111 5.09 4.45 -18.44
N GLN A 112 4.75 3.41 -19.20
CA GLN A 112 4.97 3.38 -20.64
C GLN A 112 4.30 4.56 -21.36
N ARG A 113 3.04 4.86 -21.04
CA ARG A 113 2.35 6.03 -21.62
C ARG A 113 3.03 7.36 -21.30
N ARG A 114 3.61 7.48 -20.10
CA ARG A 114 4.35 8.68 -19.71
C ARG A 114 5.67 8.78 -20.47
N ASP A 115 6.38 7.67 -20.64
CA ASP A 115 7.65 7.64 -21.38
C ASP A 115 7.42 7.94 -22.87
N GLU A 116 6.35 7.43 -23.46
CA GLU A 116 5.90 7.78 -24.82
C GLU A 116 5.64 9.29 -24.94
N GLN A 117 4.87 9.87 -24.01
CA GLN A 117 4.61 11.31 -24.00
C GLN A 117 5.88 12.15 -23.82
N VAL A 118 6.79 11.74 -22.95
CA VAL A 118 8.09 12.42 -22.77
C VAL A 118 8.90 12.33 -24.06
N SER A 119 8.96 11.16 -24.70
CA SER A 119 9.62 10.98 -25.99
C SER A 119 9.06 11.93 -27.04
N ASP A 120 7.74 12.01 -27.19
CA ASP A 120 7.08 12.90 -28.14
C ASP A 120 7.41 14.38 -27.87
N LEU A 121 7.33 14.81 -26.61
CA LEU A 121 7.68 16.17 -26.20
C LEU A 121 9.15 16.51 -26.44
N THR A 122 10.05 15.55 -26.20
CA THR A 122 11.46 15.74 -26.54
C THR A 122 11.67 15.84 -28.05
N GLY A 123 10.96 15.03 -28.85
CA GLY A 123 10.95 15.14 -30.30
C GLY A 123 10.56 16.56 -30.75
N MET A 124 9.43 17.07 -30.26
CA MET A 124 8.96 18.44 -30.56
C MET A 124 9.97 19.54 -30.20
N LEU A 125 10.75 19.36 -29.13
CA LEU A 125 11.78 20.32 -28.75
C LEU A 125 12.98 20.30 -29.71
N TYR A 126 13.33 19.12 -30.23
CA TYR A 126 14.44 18.93 -31.17
C TYR A 126 14.03 19.10 -32.63
N ASP A 127 12.74 19.14 -32.93
CA ASP A 127 12.22 19.47 -34.25
C ASP A 127 12.73 20.84 -34.70
N ALA A 128 12.81 21.01 -36.03
CA ALA A 128 13.37 22.21 -36.65
C ALA A 128 12.72 23.50 -36.14
N ASP A 129 11.43 23.46 -35.83
CA ASP A 129 10.69 24.58 -35.26
C ASP A 129 11.15 24.91 -33.83
N GLY A 130 11.35 23.90 -32.98
CA GLY A 130 11.83 24.07 -31.60
C GLY A 130 13.23 24.69 -31.55
N VAL A 131 14.15 24.18 -32.36
CA VAL A 131 15.51 24.71 -32.48
C VAL A 131 15.51 26.12 -33.10
N HIS A 132 14.71 26.34 -34.14
CA HIS A 132 14.57 27.65 -34.78
C HIS A 132 14.04 28.72 -33.82
N LEU A 133 13.05 28.39 -32.97
CA LEU A 133 12.53 29.32 -31.96
C LEU A 133 13.59 29.73 -30.94
N VAL A 134 14.43 28.79 -30.49
CA VAL A 134 15.54 29.10 -29.57
C VAL A 134 16.57 30.01 -30.26
N GLN A 135 16.95 29.69 -31.49
CA GLN A 135 17.89 30.49 -32.28
C GLN A 135 17.35 31.89 -32.54
N GLU A 136 16.10 32.04 -32.97
CA GLU A 136 15.50 33.35 -33.21
C GLU A 136 15.36 34.16 -31.91
N ASN A 137 15.04 33.52 -30.78
CA ASN A 137 15.04 34.21 -29.49
C ASN A 137 16.43 34.75 -29.12
N THR A 138 17.50 33.96 -29.34
CA THR A 138 18.87 34.43 -29.11
C THR A 138 19.24 35.61 -30.02
N ARG A 139 18.91 35.50 -31.32
CA ARG A 139 19.12 36.55 -32.31
C ARG A 139 18.38 37.84 -31.95
N LEU A 140 17.11 37.75 -31.58
CA LEU A 140 16.31 38.91 -31.16
C LEU A 140 16.88 39.57 -29.90
N ARG A 141 17.35 38.80 -28.91
CA ARG A 141 17.99 39.35 -27.72
C ARG A 141 19.28 40.11 -28.05
N GLU A 142 20.10 39.57 -28.95
CA GLU A 142 21.31 40.26 -29.42
C GLU A 142 20.98 41.55 -30.16
N LEU A 143 19.98 41.52 -31.04
CA LEU A 143 19.51 42.70 -31.75
C LEU A 143 19.02 43.78 -30.78
N ILE A 144 18.21 43.43 -29.79
CA ILE A 144 17.73 44.36 -28.76
C ILE A 144 18.90 44.98 -28.00
N ARG A 145 19.91 44.18 -27.60
CA ARG A 145 21.10 44.69 -26.91
C ARG A 145 21.88 45.69 -27.78
N ASN A 146 22.05 45.38 -29.06
CA ASN A 146 22.76 46.24 -30.00
C ASN A 146 22.01 47.55 -30.24
N LEU A 147 20.70 47.49 -30.48
CA LEU A 147 19.86 48.68 -30.65
C LEU A 147 19.83 49.54 -29.39
N THR A 148 19.74 48.93 -28.21
CA THR A 148 19.79 49.67 -26.93
C THR A 148 21.12 50.39 -26.75
N ARG A 149 22.24 49.74 -27.12
CA ARG A 149 23.57 50.37 -27.08
C ARG A 149 23.67 51.54 -28.06
N SER A 150 23.24 51.34 -29.30
CA SER A 150 23.27 52.37 -30.34
C SER A 150 22.39 53.58 -29.98
N LEU A 151 21.22 53.34 -29.38
CA LEU A 151 20.35 54.38 -28.86
C LEU A 151 21.05 55.20 -27.77
N ALA A 152 21.66 54.53 -26.78
CA ALA A 152 22.37 55.20 -25.70
C ALA A 152 23.58 56.02 -26.20
N GLU A 153 24.30 55.52 -27.21
CA GLU A 153 25.39 56.25 -27.87
C GLU A 153 24.87 57.50 -28.60
N SER A 154 23.79 57.35 -29.36
CA SER A 154 23.15 58.45 -30.09
C SER A 154 22.62 59.54 -29.15
N GLU A 155 22.05 59.15 -28.00
CA GLU A 155 21.61 60.08 -26.97
C GLU A 155 22.78 60.84 -26.36
N LYS A 156 23.91 60.16 -26.07
CA LYS A 156 25.13 60.81 -25.59
C LYS A 156 25.63 61.85 -26.59
N GLU A 157 25.73 61.50 -27.87
CA GLU A 157 26.16 62.44 -28.91
C GLU A 157 25.19 63.62 -29.06
N ARG A 158 23.88 63.37 -29.02
CA ARG A 158 22.86 64.44 -29.03
C ARG A 158 23.06 65.41 -27.86
N THR A 159 23.28 64.90 -26.65
CA THR A 159 23.53 65.77 -25.49
C THR A 159 24.85 66.55 -25.63
N ARG A 160 25.90 65.93 -26.18
CA ARG A 160 27.18 66.59 -26.43
C ARG A 160 27.03 67.74 -27.43
N LEU A 161 26.37 67.49 -28.57
CA LEU A 161 26.12 68.50 -29.60
C LEU A 161 25.23 69.63 -29.07
N THR A 162 24.21 69.31 -28.29
CA THR A 162 23.34 70.32 -27.66
C THR A 162 24.15 71.25 -26.75
N ARG A 163 25.00 70.70 -25.87
CA ARG A 163 25.89 71.50 -25.01
C ARG A 163 26.85 72.36 -25.83
N SER A 164 27.40 71.83 -26.92
CA SER A 164 28.30 72.57 -27.80
C SER A 164 27.58 73.75 -28.49
N LEU A 165 26.36 73.52 -28.98
CA LEU A 165 25.53 74.56 -29.59
C LEU A 165 25.17 75.65 -28.59
N ASP A 166 24.78 75.28 -27.36
CA ASP A 166 24.47 76.23 -26.31
C ASP A 166 25.70 77.05 -25.90
N GLY A 167 26.88 76.42 -25.84
CA GLY A 167 28.15 77.12 -25.64
C GLY A 167 28.48 78.12 -26.75
N ALA A 168 28.30 77.72 -28.01
CA ALA A 168 28.51 78.61 -29.17
C ALA A 168 27.53 79.79 -29.17
N ARG A 169 26.24 79.54 -28.86
CA ARG A 169 25.22 80.58 -28.71
C ARG A 169 25.55 81.57 -27.60
N ALA A 170 26.00 81.07 -26.45
CA ALA A 170 26.42 81.90 -25.32
C ALA A 170 27.66 82.75 -25.66
N ASN A 171 28.63 82.18 -26.39
CA ASN A 171 29.80 82.94 -26.88
C ASN A 171 29.37 84.06 -27.83
N VAL A 172 28.53 83.78 -28.82
CA VAL A 172 28.01 84.82 -29.75
C VAL A 172 27.26 85.91 -29.00
N LYS A 173 26.46 85.56 -28.00
CA LYS A 173 25.77 86.54 -27.15
C LYS A 173 26.77 87.44 -26.40
N ARG A 174 27.79 86.84 -25.76
CA ARG A 174 28.84 87.58 -25.06
C ARG A 174 29.65 88.50 -25.97
N GLU A 175 30.02 88.05 -27.17
CA GLU A 175 30.73 88.90 -28.15
C GLU A 175 29.86 90.06 -28.64
N ARG A 176 28.56 89.83 -28.86
CA ARG A 176 27.61 90.92 -29.18
C ARG A 176 27.54 91.95 -28.04
N GLU A 177 27.44 91.51 -26.80
CA GLU A 177 27.45 92.40 -25.63
C GLU A 177 28.74 93.20 -25.53
N ARG A 178 29.91 92.57 -25.73
CA ARG A 178 31.22 93.25 -25.79
C ARG A 178 31.28 94.32 -26.88
N ASN A 179 30.87 93.97 -28.10
CA ASN A 179 30.87 94.90 -29.23
C ASN A 179 29.97 96.11 -28.96
N VAL A 180 28.79 95.90 -28.35
CA VAL A 180 27.90 96.99 -27.92
C VAL A 180 28.60 97.85 -26.87
N THR A 181 29.21 97.26 -25.84
CA THR A 181 29.94 98.05 -24.83
C THR A 181 31.13 98.82 -25.40
N GLN A 182 31.84 98.30 -26.40
CA GLN A 182 32.95 99.02 -27.04
C GLN A 182 32.45 100.16 -27.94
N LEU A 183 31.35 99.96 -28.67
CA LEU A 183 30.79 100.98 -29.55
C LEU A 183 30.09 102.12 -28.78
N PHE A 184 29.61 101.87 -27.57
CA PHE A 184 28.83 102.85 -26.79
C PHE A 184 29.44 103.20 -25.42
N GLY A 185 30.58 102.62 -25.04
CA GLY A 185 31.23 102.81 -23.73
C GLY A 185 32.41 103.81 -23.71
N ASP A 186 32.97 104.17 -24.87
CA ASP A 186 33.99 105.23 -25.00
C ASP A 186 33.34 106.59 -25.34
N ASN A 187 32.44 107.06 -24.48
CA ASN A 187 32.01 108.45 -24.42
C ASN A 187 32.14 108.92 -22.95
N PRO A 188 33.01 109.90 -22.62
CA PRO A 188 33.04 110.49 -21.28
C PRO A 188 31.76 111.26 -20.95
#